data_AF-A0AAW8KA44-F1
#
_entry.id   AF-A0AAW8KA44-F1
#
_cell.length_a   1.000
_cell.length_b   1.000
_cell.length_c   1.000
_cell.angle_alpha   90.00
_cell.angle_beta   90.00
_cell.angle_gamma   90.00
#
_symmetry.space_group_name_H-M   'P 1'
#
loop_
_entity.id
_entity.type
_entity.pdbx_description
1 polymer ?
#
loop_
_entity_poly.entity_id
_entity_poly.type
_entity_poly.pdbx_seq_one_letter_code
_entity_poly.pdbx_strand_id
1 'polypeptide(L)'
;KEKQPNATIFVQANLHVSKSRSDSDKVINNTAINKLNSELSKLADGKKVYYIDVNPVFDDADGNLSADKTQDSAHLLAKYYAQWGEWICRKTSEII
;
A
#
# COMPACT_ATOMS: atom_id res chain seq x y z
N LYS A 1 4.55 20.83 3.48
CA LYS A 1 5.98 21.18 3.36
C LYS A 1 6.39 22.32 4.31
N GLU A 2 5.59 23.37 4.48
CA GLU A 2 5.93 24.57 5.28
C GLU A 2 6.31 24.31 6.74
N LYS A 3 5.64 23.38 7.43
CA LYS A 3 5.92 23.09 8.86
C LYS A 3 7.16 22.23 9.10
N GLN A 4 7.57 21.43 8.10
CA GLN A 4 8.70 20.50 8.17
C GLN A 4 9.39 20.42 6.79
N PRO A 5 10.11 21.48 6.35
CA PRO A 5 10.65 21.57 4.99
C PRO A 5 11.77 20.56 4.71
N ASN A 6 12.36 20.00 5.76
CA ASN A 6 13.45 19.03 5.69
C ASN A 6 12.98 17.57 5.88
N ALA A 7 11.68 17.34 6.10
CA ALA A 7 11.18 15.98 6.24
C ALA A 7 11.26 15.21 4.91
N THR A 8 11.76 13.98 4.99
CA THR A 8 11.56 12.96 3.95
C THR A 8 10.15 12.40 4.11
N ILE A 9 9.44 12.25 2.99
CA ILE A 9 8.06 11.78 2.95
C ILE A 9 8.03 10.45 2.20
N PHE A 10 7.51 9.41 2.85
CA PHE A 10 7.18 8.14 2.22
C PHE A 10 5.66 8.05 2.05
N VAL A 11 5.20 8.13 0.80
CA VAL A 11 3.82 7.87 0.43
C VAL A 11 3.69 6.36 0.20
N GLN A 12 2.83 5.71 0.97
CA GLN A 12 2.58 4.28 0.82
C GLN A 12 1.43 4.05 -0.14
N ALA A 13 1.52 3.02 -0.97
CA ALA A 13 0.39 2.48 -1.70
C ALA A 13 -0.75 2.15 -0.72
N ASN A 14 -1.98 2.46 -1.10
CA ASN A 14 -3.14 1.87 -0.43
C ASN A 14 -3.12 0.36 -0.70
N LEU A 15 -3.45 -0.42 0.33
CA LEU A 15 -3.60 -1.86 0.18
C LEU A 15 -4.74 -2.18 -0.78
N HIS A 16 -4.53 -3.20 -1.59
CA HIS A 16 -5.61 -3.86 -2.29
C HIS A 16 -6.60 -4.51 -1.31
N VAL A 17 -7.81 -4.73 -1.81
CA VAL A 17 -8.81 -5.58 -1.17
C VAL A 17 -8.79 -6.95 -1.83
N SER A 18 -9.41 -7.94 -1.19
CA SER A 18 -9.50 -9.26 -1.82
C SER A 18 -10.39 -9.21 -3.07
N LYS A 19 -10.27 -10.23 -3.92
CA LYS A 19 -11.04 -10.32 -5.17
C LYS A 19 -12.55 -10.22 -4.94
N SER A 20 -13.08 -10.90 -3.91
CA SER A 20 -14.51 -10.88 -3.58
C SER A 20 -15.02 -9.46 -3.28
N ARG A 21 -14.25 -8.65 -2.55
CA ARG A 21 -14.59 -7.25 -2.29
C ARG A 21 -14.48 -6.41 -3.55
N SER A 22 -13.38 -6.56 -4.29
CA SER A 22 -13.16 -5.81 -5.53
C SER A 22 -14.27 -6.03 -6.55
N ASP A 23 -14.78 -7.26 -6.67
CA ASP A 23 -15.83 -7.60 -7.63
C ASP A 23 -17.23 -7.12 -7.19
N SER A 24 -17.45 -6.89 -5.89
CA SER A 24 -18.78 -6.60 -5.32
C SER A 24 -19.01 -5.13 -4.96
N ASP A 25 -17.94 -4.39 -4.66
CA ASP A 25 -18.02 -3.01 -4.17
C ASP A 25 -17.86 -1.99 -5.31
N LYS A 26 -18.84 -1.10 -5.44
CA LYS A 26 -18.87 -0.06 -6.49
C LYS A 26 -17.85 1.05 -6.27
N VAL A 27 -17.38 1.24 -5.04
CA VAL A 27 -16.51 2.36 -4.63
C VAL A 27 -15.13 1.88 -4.23
N ILE A 28 -15.05 0.88 -3.35
CA ILE A 28 -13.78 0.36 -2.82
C ILE A 28 -13.42 -0.95 -3.53
N ASN A 29 -12.74 -0.83 -4.67
CA ASN A 29 -12.28 -1.96 -5.48
C ASN A 29 -10.87 -1.73 -6.01
N ASN A 30 -10.21 -2.79 -6.47
CA ASN A 30 -8.81 -2.75 -6.88
C ASN A 30 -8.59 -1.89 -8.13
N THR A 31 -9.60 -1.70 -8.99
CA THR A 31 -9.52 -0.73 -10.10
C THR A 31 -9.40 0.71 -9.59
N ALA A 32 -10.27 1.10 -8.64
CA ALA A 32 -10.24 2.43 -8.04
C ALA A 32 -8.98 2.65 -7.19
N ILE A 33 -8.56 1.64 -6.42
CA ILE A 33 -7.33 1.66 -5.62
C ILE A 33 -6.11 1.82 -6.52
N ASN A 34 -6.00 1.05 -7.60
CA ASN A 34 -4.89 1.17 -8.55
C ASN A 34 -4.84 2.54 -9.21
N LYS A 35 -5.99 3.12 -9.55
CA LYS A 35 -6.04 4.50 -10.05
C LYS A 35 -5.51 5.49 -9.02
N LEU A 36 -5.95 5.40 -7.76
CA LEU A 36 -5.47 6.28 -6.70
C LEU A 36 -3.97 6.11 -6.45
N ASN A 37 -3.50 4.87 -6.34
CA ASN A 37 -2.09 4.52 -6.16
C ASN A 37 -1.23 5.05 -7.32
N SER A 38 -1.74 4.99 -8.55
CA SER A 38 -1.07 5.57 -9.73
C SER A 38 -1.00 7.09 -9.69
N GLU A 39 -1.97 7.80 -9.10
CA GLU A 39 -1.88 9.26 -8.93
C GLU A 39 -0.97 9.64 -7.75
N LEU A 40 -1.02 8.88 -6.65
CA LEU A 40 -0.15 9.07 -5.50
C LEU A 40 1.32 8.83 -5.82
N SER A 41 1.64 7.85 -6.67
CA SER A 41 3.02 7.57 -7.07
C SER A 41 3.66 8.73 -7.83
N LYS A 42 2.88 9.55 -8.54
CA LYS A 42 3.36 10.77 -9.23
C LYS A 42 3.82 11.86 -8.26
N LEU A 43 3.47 11.78 -6.97
CA LEU A 43 3.99 12.70 -5.95
C LEU A 43 5.47 12.44 -5.64
N ALA A 44 5.99 11.25 -5.95
CA ALA A 44 7.38 10.92 -5.72
C ALA A 44 8.29 11.73 -6.64
N ASP A 45 9.32 12.36 -6.06
CA ASP A 45 10.32 13.16 -6.76
C ASP A 45 11.72 12.51 -6.76
N GLY A 46 11.85 11.36 -6.07
CA GLY A 46 13.10 10.61 -5.95
C GLY A 46 14.16 11.29 -5.07
N LYS A 47 13.82 12.39 -4.38
CA LYS A 47 14.77 13.19 -3.59
C LYS A 47 14.29 13.43 -2.15
N LYS A 48 13.02 13.80 -1.99
CA LYS A 48 12.38 14.08 -0.69
C LYS A 48 11.05 13.36 -0.54
N VAL A 49 10.38 13.04 -1.63
CA VAL A 49 9.13 12.28 -1.64
C VAL A 49 9.37 10.98 -2.39
N TYR A 50 9.08 9.88 -1.71
CA TYR A 50 9.23 8.53 -2.24
C TYR A 50 7.88 7.82 -2.18
N TYR A 51 7.63 6.98 -3.17
CA TYR A 51 6.47 6.09 -3.19
C TYR A 51 6.94 4.66 -2.92
N ILE A 52 6.28 3.97 -1.99
CA ILE A 52 6.58 2.56 -1.68
C ILE A 52 5.30 1.73 -1.75
N ASP A 53 5.40 0.53 -2.30
CA ASP A 53 4.26 -0.35 -2.54
C ASP A 53 4.43 -1.70 -1.84
N VAL A 54 3.57 -1.95 -0.87
CA VAL A 54 3.59 -3.17 -0.05
C VAL A 54 2.72 -4.29 -0.65
N ASN A 55 1.87 -3.99 -1.63
CA ASN A 55 0.94 -4.96 -2.21
C ASN A 55 1.62 -6.26 -2.68
N PRO A 56 2.81 -6.24 -3.31
CA PRO A 56 3.52 -7.48 -3.68
C PRO A 56 3.87 -8.42 -2.52
N VAL A 57 3.80 -7.96 -1.27
CA VAL A 57 4.04 -8.80 -0.07
C VAL A 57 2.78 -9.55 0.35
N PHE A 58 1.61 -8.94 0.16
CA PHE A 58 0.36 -9.42 0.73
C PHE A 58 -0.62 -9.97 -0.30
N ASP A 59 -0.48 -9.56 -1.55
CA ASP A 59 -1.34 -9.98 -2.63
C ASP A 59 -1.15 -11.46 -3.01
N ASP A 60 -2.16 -12.00 -3.67
CA ASP A 60 -2.11 -13.24 -4.42
C ASP A 60 -1.49 -13.03 -5.82
N ALA A 61 -1.42 -14.12 -6.60
CA ALA A 61 -0.85 -14.09 -7.96
C ALA A 61 -1.65 -13.23 -8.95
N ASP A 62 -2.91 -12.92 -8.63
CA ASP A 62 -3.80 -12.12 -9.47
C ASP A 62 -3.79 -10.63 -9.06
N GLY A 63 -2.97 -10.25 -8.07
CA GLY A 63 -2.83 -8.86 -7.61
C GLY A 63 -3.99 -8.40 -6.71
N ASN A 64 -4.64 -9.31 -5.99
CA ASN A 64 -5.64 -8.98 -4.97
C ASN A 64 -5.09 -9.30 -3.59
N LEU A 65 -5.57 -8.63 -2.54
CA LEU A 65 -5.20 -9.00 -1.18
C LEU A 65 -5.58 -10.47 -0.95
N SER A 66 -4.57 -11.28 -0.62
CA SER A 66 -4.77 -12.72 -0.52
C SER A 66 -5.81 -13.06 0.55
N ALA A 67 -6.76 -13.92 0.19
CA ALA A 67 -7.93 -14.21 1.02
C ALA A 67 -7.59 -14.86 2.38
N ASP A 68 -6.42 -15.51 2.51
CA ASP A 68 -5.94 -16.06 3.78
C ASP A 68 -5.36 -14.98 4.72
N LYS A 69 -5.17 -13.76 4.22
CA LYS A 69 -4.61 -12.63 4.98
C LYS A 69 -5.63 -11.62 5.48
N THR A 70 -6.91 -11.82 5.19
CA THR A 70 -8.01 -10.94 5.61
C THR A 70 -9.23 -11.75 6.00
N GLN A 71 -10.04 -11.25 6.93
CA GLN A 71 -11.33 -11.85 7.30
C GLN A 71 -12.51 -11.08 6.70
N ASP A 72 -12.40 -9.76 6.60
CA ASP A 72 -13.45 -8.87 6.13
C ASP A 72 -13.23 -8.41 4.68
N SER A 73 -12.30 -9.06 3.98
CA SER A 73 -11.95 -8.80 2.59
C SER A 73 -11.26 -7.44 2.34
N ALA A 74 -10.87 -6.70 3.39
CA ALA A 74 -10.24 -5.38 3.27
C ALA A 74 -9.05 -5.17 4.23
N HIS A 75 -9.17 -5.53 5.50
CA HIS A 75 -8.11 -5.33 6.48
C HIS A 75 -7.22 -6.57 6.60
N LEU A 76 -5.92 -6.35 6.73
CA LEU A 76 -4.98 -7.40 7.08
C LEU A 76 -5.30 -7.96 8.47
N LEU A 77 -5.17 -9.28 8.62
CA LEU A 77 -5.22 -9.91 9.94
C LEU A 77 -4.08 -9.37 10.82
N ALA A 78 -4.38 -9.19 12.12
CA ALA A 78 -3.47 -8.61 13.11
C ALA A 78 -2.04 -9.19 13.06
N LYS A 79 -1.91 -10.51 12.84
CA LYS A 79 -0.63 -11.22 12.75
C LYS A 79 0.32 -10.71 11.65
N TYR A 80 -0.18 -10.05 10.61
CA TYR A 80 0.64 -9.55 9.49
C TYR A 80 1.14 -8.11 9.70
N TYR A 81 0.64 -7.37 10.70
CA TYR A 81 1.09 -5.99 10.94
C TYR A 81 2.55 -5.91 11.38
N ALA A 82 3.08 -6.92 12.08
CA ALA A 82 4.50 -7.00 12.41
C ALA A 82 5.35 -7.09 11.13
N GLN A 83 4.98 -7.98 10.21
CA GLN A 83 5.62 -8.11 8.89
C GLN A 83 5.53 -6.80 8.09
N TRP A 84 4.38 -6.10 8.13
CA TRP A 84 4.23 -4.82 7.45
C TRP A 84 5.16 -3.75 8.06
N GLY A 85 5.22 -3.65 9.39
CA GLY A 85 6.12 -2.72 10.08
C GLY A 85 7.59 -2.98 9.74
N GLU A 86 8.02 -4.24 9.78
CA GLU A 86 9.37 -4.63 9.38
C GLU A 86 9.65 -4.32 7.91
N TRP A 87 8.68 -4.55 7.03
CA TRP A 87 8.79 -4.18 5.62
C TRP A 87 8.95 -2.67 5.44
N ILE A 88 8.20 -1.84 6.18
CA ILE A 88 8.34 -0.38 6.13
C ILE A 88 9.76 0.01 6.56
N CYS A 89 10.23 -0.49 7.71
CA CYS A 89 11.57 -0.18 8.22
C CYS A 89 12.66 -0.57 7.21
N ARG A 90 12.59 -1.78 6.65
CA ARG A 90 13.55 -2.24 5.64
C ARG A 90 13.47 -1.38 4.37
N LYS A 91 12.27 -1.18 3.82
CA LYS A 91 12.09 -0.50 2.54
C LYS A 91 12.53 0.96 2.60
N THR A 92 12.28 1.65 3.71
CA THR A 92 12.75 3.02 3.88
C THR A 92 14.27 3.07 4.05
N SER A 93 14.88 2.14 4.81
CA SER A 93 16.34 2.06 4.96
C SER A 93 17.13 1.73 3.69
N GLU A 94 16.47 1.17 2.67
CA GLU A 94 17.09 0.94 1.35
C GLU A 94 17.17 2.24 0.52
N ILE A 95 16.35 3.25 0.85
CA ILE A 95 16.19 4.49 0.09
C ILE A 95 17.02 5.63 0.71
N ILE A 96 17.07 5.70 2.04
CA ILE A 96 17.81 6.73 2.80
C ILE A 96 19.07 6.16 3.43
#